data_AF-R9PSJ3-F1
#
_entry.id   AF-R9PSJ3-F1
#
_cell.length_a   1.000
_cell.length_b   1.000
_cell.length_c   1.000
_cell.angle_alpha   90.00
_cell.angle_beta   90.00
_cell.angle_gamma   90.00
#
_symmetry.space_group_name_H-M   'P 1'
#
loop_
_entity.id
_entity.type
_entity.pdbx_description
1 polymer ?
#
loop_
_entity_poly.entity_id
_entity_poly.type
_entity_poly.pdbx_seq_one_letter_code
_entity_poly.pdbx_strand_id
1 'polypeptide(L)'
;MASTKRDLLIDTAQGLFYQHGFRATGIDTILAESGVAKKTLYNHFKSKEDLIVACLYRRDQQLLELLENSIEQLAPQQKCQPQLARIMAFF
;
A
#
# COMPACT_ATOMS: atom_id res chain seq x y z
N MET A 1 9.47 3.03 12.95
CA MET A 1 10.44 2.49 11.97
C MET A 1 10.75 3.58 10.96
N ALA A 2 12.01 3.76 10.55
CA ALA A 2 12.37 4.81 9.60
C ALA A 2 11.68 4.53 8.25
N SER A 3 10.82 5.45 7.80
CA SER A 3 10.14 5.32 6.50
C SER A 3 11.17 5.41 5.38
N THR A 4 11.27 4.36 4.56
CA THR A 4 12.19 4.35 3.42
C THR A 4 11.67 5.26 2.31
N LYS A 5 12.53 5.67 1.37
CA LYS A 5 12.07 6.40 0.17
C LYS A 5 11.05 5.59 -0.63
N ARG A 6 11.12 4.26 -0.59
CA ARG A 6 10.13 3.37 -1.18
C ARG A 6 8.78 3.47 -0.46
N ASP A 7 8.77 3.45 0.86
CA ASP A 7 7.53 3.56 1.65
C ASP A 7 6.87 4.93 1.45
N LEU A 8 7.67 6.00 1.43
CA LEU A 8 7.17 7.35 1.13
C LEU A 8 6.51 7.42 -0.25
N LEU A 9 7.13 6.83 -1.28
CA LEU A 9 6.51 6.74 -2.61
C LEU A 9 5.19 5.98 -2.58
N ILE A 10 5.12 4.86 -1.87
CA ILE A 10 3.89 4.06 -1.77
C ILE A 10 2.81 4.84 -1.02
N ASP A 11 3.12 5.43 0.12
CA ASP A 11 2.15 6.15 0.96
C ASP A 11 1.58 7.38 0.21
N THR A 12 2.44 8.17 -0.44
CA THR A 12 2.01 9.31 -1.26
C THR A 12 1.18 8.86 -2.46
N ALA A 13 1.66 7.86 -3.21
CA ALA A 13 0.94 7.36 -4.39
C ALA A 13 -0.42 6.77 -4.02
N GLN A 14 -0.49 6.01 -2.93
CA GLN A 14 -1.71 5.45 -2.40
C GLN A 14 -2.73 6.58 -2.13
N GLY A 15 -2.36 7.63 -1.38
CA GLY A 15 -3.24 8.78 -1.12
C GLY A 15 -3.78 9.43 -2.40
N LEU A 16 -2.89 9.70 -3.37
CA LEU A 16 -3.26 10.30 -4.65
C LEU A 16 -4.14 9.38 -5.51
N PHE A 17 -3.89 8.07 -5.50
CA PHE A 17 -4.73 7.10 -6.21
C PHE A 17 -6.12 7.00 -5.60
N TYR A 18 -6.26 7.09 -4.27
CA TYR A 18 -7.58 7.13 -3.63
C TYR A 18 -8.36 8.39 -3.97
N GLN A 19 -7.69 9.54 -4.06
CA GLN A 19 -8.36 10.82 -4.31
C GLN A 19 -8.72 11.05 -5.78
N HIS A 20 -7.84 10.62 -6.70
CA HIS A 20 -7.95 10.98 -8.12
C HIS A 20 -8.07 9.78 -9.06
N GLY A 21 -7.85 8.56 -8.56
CA GLY A 21 -7.84 7.34 -9.35
C GLY A 21 -6.52 7.11 -10.11
N PHE A 22 -6.31 5.85 -10.53
CA PHE A 22 -5.04 5.44 -11.16
C PHE A 22 -4.74 6.17 -12.47
N ARG A 23 -5.75 6.44 -13.30
CA ARG A 23 -5.54 7.05 -14.62
C ARG A 23 -5.18 8.54 -14.52
N ALA A 24 -5.80 9.27 -13.60
CA ALA A 24 -5.58 10.72 -13.46
C ALA A 24 -4.26 11.05 -12.74
N THR A 25 -3.75 10.15 -11.89
CA THR A 25 -2.51 10.39 -11.15
C THR A 25 -1.28 9.98 -11.97
N GLY A 26 -0.49 10.95 -12.40
CA GLY A 26 0.78 10.72 -13.11
C GLY A 26 1.96 10.42 -12.17
N ILE A 27 3.04 9.85 -12.71
CA ILE A 27 4.30 9.64 -11.97
C ILE A 27 4.89 10.98 -11.53
N ASP A 28 4.84 12.01 -12.38
CA ASP A 28 5.41 13.30 -12.04
C ASP A 28 4.63 13.99 -10.89
N THR A 29 3.31 13.79 -10.78
CA THR A 29 2.51 14.24 -9.63
C THR A 29 2.95 13.56 -8.34
N ILE A 30 3.17 12.24 -8.37
CA ILE A 30 3.65 11.48 -7.20
C ILE A 30 5.03 11.97 -6.78
N LEU A 31 5.93 12.23 -7.73
CA LEU A 31 7.28 12.75 -7.43
C LEU A 31 7.23 14.16 -6.83
N ALA A 32 6.36 15.02 -7.34
CA ALA A 32 6.16 16.36 -6.82
C ALA A 32 5.69 16.34 -5.36
N GLU A 33 4.67 15.53 -5.05
CA GLU A 33 4.11 15.46 -3.70
C GLU A 33 4.98 14.68 -2.71
N SER A 34 5.69 13.66 -3.17
CA SER A 34 6.57 12.85 -2.29
C SER A 34 7.93 13.51 -2.03
N GLY A 35 8.32 14.49 -2.87
CA GLY A 35 9.67 15.08 -2.83
C GLY A 35 10.80 14.08 -3.13
N VAL A 36 10.46 12.92 -3.70
CA VAL A 36 11.43 11.87 -4.06
C VAL A 36 11.95 12.12 -5.47
N ALA A 37 13.25 11.93 -5.68
CA ALA A 37 13.84 12.09 -7.00
C ALA A 37 13.35 10.99 -7.98
N LYS A 38 13.14 11.36 -9.24
CA LYS A 38 12.70 10.44 -10.32
C LYS A 38 13.55 9.18 -10.43
N LYS A 39 14.89 9.33 -10.34
CA LYS A 39 15.82 8.19 -10.34
C LYS A 39 15.56 7.21 -9.20
N THR A 40 15.24 7.70 -8.01
CA THR A 40 14.92 6.87 -6.85
C THR A 40 13.62 6.09 -7.05
N LEU A 41 12.60 6.68 -7.66
CA LEU A 41 11.38 5.96 -8.02
C LEU A 41 11.68 4.79 -8.97
N TYR A 42 12.42 5.05 -10.06
CA TYR A 42 12.73 3.99 -11.03
C TYR A 42 13.71 2.94 -10.52
N ASN A 43 14.49 3.25 -9.47
CA ASN A 43 15.27 2.23 -8.75
C ASN A 43 14.37 1.25 -7.96
N HIS A 44 13.18 1.69 -7.54
CA HIS A 44 12.25 0.88 -6.74
C HIS A 44 11.12 0.25 -7.57
N PHE A 45 10.66 0.92 -8.63
CA PHE A 45 9.52 0.51 -9.44
C PHE A 45 9.83 0.72 -10.92
N LYS A 46 9.70 -0.32 -11.75
CA LYS A 46 10.04 -0.22 -13.19
C LYS A 46 8.94 0.48 -13.97
N SER A 47 7.71 0.40 -13.49
CA SER A 47 6.51 0.96 -14.12
C SER A 47 5.60 1.64 -13.09
N LYS A 48 4.59 2.36 -13.59
CA LYS A 48 3.52 2.90 -12.73
C LYS A 48 2.64 1.76 -12.20
N GLU A 49 2.45 0.74 -13.00
CA GLU A 49 1.69 -0.46 -12.68
C GLU A 49 2.34 -1.21 -11.51
N ASP A 50 3.68 -1.32 -11.46
CA ASP A 50 4.40 -1.92 -10.34
C ASP A 50 4.15 -1.14 -9.03
N LEU A 51 4.12 0.19 -9.12
CA LEU A 51 3.82 1.05 -7.97
C LEU A 51 2.35 0.89 -7.53
N ILE A 52 1.42 0.76 -8.47
CA ILE A 52 0.01 0.48 -8.18
C ILE A 52 -0.12 -0.85 -7.44
N VAL A 53 0.49 -1.92 -7.94
CA VAL A 53 0.49 -3.24 -7.30
C VAL A 53 1.06 -3.16 -5.89
N ALA A 54 2.17 -2.44 -5.69
CA ALA A 54 2.74 -2.24 -4.36
C ALA A 54 1.79 -1.46 -3.42
N CYS A 55 1.05 -0.47 -3.93
CA CYS A 55 0.04 0.25 -3.15
C CYS A 55 -1.12 -0.66 -2.74
N LEU A 56 -1.55 -1.56 -3.64
CA LEU A 56 -2.61 -2.54 -3.37
C LEU A 56 -2.19 -3.54 -2.30
N TYR A 57 -0.98 -4.11 -2.38
CA TYR A 57 -0.45 -4.98 -1.34
C TYR A 57 -0.36 -4.28 0.02
N ARG A 58 0.10 -3.02 0.06
CA ARG A 58 0.14 -2.25 1.31
C ARG A 58 -1.25 -2.02 1.87
N ARG A 59 -2.25 -1.74 1.02
CA ARG A 59 -3.64 -1.61 1.47
C ARG A 59 -4.20 -2.90 2.04
N ASP A 60 -3.92 -4.01 1.39
CA ASP A 60 -4.36 -5.31 1.85
C ASP A 60 -3.80 -5.64 3.24
N GLN A 61 -2.49 -5.44 3.44
CA GLN A 61 -1.87 -5.62 4.75
C GLN A 61 -2.49 -4.72 5.83
N GLN A 62 -2.71 -3.45 5.52
CA GLN A 62 -3.37 -2.51 6.44
C GLN A 62 -4.81 -2.95 6.78
N LEU A 63 -5.55 -3.49 5.81
CA LEU A 63 -6.90 -3.99 6.02
C LEU A 63 -6.91 -5.20 6.96
N LEU A 64 -6.00 -6.16 6.72
CA LEU A 64 -5.88 -7.34 7.57
C LEU A 64 -5.49 -6.96 9.01
N GLU A 65 -4.51 -6.07 9.19
CA GLU A 65 -4.13 -5.56 10.50
C GLU A 65 -5.31 -4.88 11.21
N LEU A 66 -6.10 -4.07 10.51
CA LEU A 66 -7.30 -3.44 11.09
C LEU A 66 -8.35 -4.47 11.51
N LEU A 67 -8.57 -5.50 10.69
CA LEU A 67 -9.51 -6.58 11.00
C LEU A 67 -9.05 -7.40 12.22
N GLU A 68 -7.78 -7.80 12.25
CA GLU A 68 -7.19 -8.53 13.38
C GLU A 68 -7.32 -7.74 14.68
N ASN A 69 -6.94 -6.47 14.67
CA ASN A 69 -7.08 -5.58 15.83
C ASN A 69 -8.54 -5.44 16.29
N SER A 70 -9.48 -5.34 15.34
CA SER A 70 -10.91 -5.22 15.66
C SER A 70 -11.47 -6.51 16.26
N ILE A 71 -11.04 -7.67 15.76
CA ILE A 71 -11.43 -8.99 16.29
C ILE A 71 -10.88 -9.18 17.71
N GLU A 72 -9.62 -8.82 17.95
CA GLU A 72 -9.01 -8.91 19.29
C GLU A 72 -9.75 -8.04 20.32
N GLN A 73 -10.22 -6.86 19.92
CA GLN A 73 -10.98 -5.96 20.80
C GLN A 73 -12.38 -6.48 21.14
N LEU A 74 -13.04 -7.20 20.24
CA LEU A 74 -14.43 -7.64 20.40
C LEU A 74 -14.56 -9.10 20.90
N ALA A 75 -13.55 -9.94 20.65
CA ALA A 75 -13.57 -11.36 20.97
C ALA A 75 -12.15 -11.86 21.34
N PRO A 76 -11.60 -11.49 22.51
CA PRO A 76 -10.24 -11.84 22.92
C PRO A 76 -9.95 -13.36 23.04
N GLN A 77 -10.95 -14.23 22.84
CA GLN A 77 -10.81 -15.70 22.88
C GLN A 77 -11.06 -16.43 21.55
N GLN A 78 -11.31 -15.74 20.44
CA GLN A 78 -11.39 -16.39 19.12
C GLN A 78 -10.13 -16.07 18.30
N LYS A 79 -9.17 -17.01 18.31
CA LYS A 79 -8.05 -16.99 17.36
C LYS A 79 -8.61 -16.94 15.93
N CYS A 80 -8.45 -15.80 15.27
CA CYS A 80 -8.81 -15.67 13.86
C CYS A 80 -7.97 -16.68 13.07
N GLN A 81 -8.64 -17.64 12.45
CA GLN A 81 -7.95 -18.67 11.67
C GLN A 81 -7.30 -18.02 10.43
N PRO A 82 -6.13 -18.52 9.96
CA PRO A 82 -5.37 -17.93 8.85
C PRO A 82 -6.02 -18.15 7.47
N GLN A 83 -7.34 -18.33 7.41
CA GLN A 83 -8.06 -18.58 6.16
C GLN A 83 -8.10 -17.35 5.25
N LEU A 84 -8.03 -16.13 5.81
CA LEU A 84 -8.02 -14.89 5.02
C LEU A 84 -6.73 -14.70 4.22
N ALA A 85 -5.57 -15.08 4.78
CA ALA A 85 -4.28 -15.05 4.07
C ALA A 85 -4.32 -15.92 2.80
N ARG A 86 -5.11 -16.99 2.81
CA ARG A 86 -5.30 -17.86 1.64
C ARG A 86 -6.08 -17.18 0.54
N ILE A 87 -7.01 -16.26 0.82
CA ILE A 87 -7.74 -15.49 -0.20
C ILE A 87 -6.82 -14.47 -0.86
N MET A 88 -5.96 -13.79 -0.10
CA MET A 88 -5.01 -12.81 -0.64
C MET A 88 -3.87 -13.46 -1.45
N ALA A 89 -3.52 -14.72 -1.18
CA ALA A 89 -2.53 -15.47 -1.97
C ALA A 89 -3.01 -15.83 -3.40
N PHE A 90 -4.30 -15.63 -3.72
CA PHE A 90 -4.88 -15.88 -5.04
C PHE A 90 -5.04 -14.60 -5.90
N PHE A 91 -4.77 -13.41 -5.34
CA PHE A 91 -4.82 -12.12 -6.06
C PHE A 91 -3.42 -11.50 -6.17
#